data_AF-A0A7W1W0C5-F1
#
_entry.id   AF-A0A7W1W0C5-F1
#
_cell.length_a   1.000
_cell.length_b   1.000
_cell.length_c   1.000
_cell.angle_alpha   90.00
_cell.angle_beta   90.00
_cell.angle_gamma   90.00
#
_symmetry.space_group_name_H-M   'P 1'
#
loop_
_entity.id
_entity.type
_entity.pdbx_description
1 polymer ?
#
loop_
_entity_poly.entity_id
_entity_poly.type
_entity_poly.pdbx_seq_one_letter_code
_entity_poly.pdbx_strand_id
1 'polypeptide(L)' 'SMTVLERRNPDLIDPSRKNRIAKGSGKDISEINAFMKQFDQMKEMMKMMNKMPMGRMMGRR' A
#
# COMPACT_ATOMS: atom_id res chain seq x y z
N SER A 1 -15.10 -1.37 6.40
CA SER A 1 -13.68 -1.51 6.76
C SER A 1 -13.04 -2.61 5.90
N MET A 2 -11.70 -2.67 5.85
CA MET A 2 -10.95 -3.71 5.14
C MET A 2 -10.96 -5.06 5.88
N THR A 3 -10.92 -6.16 5.13
CA THR A 3 -10.68 -7.51 5.67
C THR A 3 -9.18 -7.79 5.84
N VAL A 4 -8.83 -8.83 6.60
CA VAL A 4 -7.42 -9.25 6.76
C VAL A 4 -6.80 -9.65 5.43
N LEU A 5 -7.56 -10.34 4.57
CA LEU A 5 -7.09 -10.76 3.26
C LEU A 5 -6.72 -9.56 2.37
N GLU A 6 -7.57 -8.53 2.34
CA GLU A 6 -7.32 -7.31 1.54
C GLU A 6 -6.16 -6.48 2.10
N ARG A 7 -5.95 -6.47 3.42
CA ARG A 7 -4.78 -5.81 4.01
C ARG A 7 -3.47 -6.51 3.63
N ARG A 8 -3.47 -7.84 3.58
CA ARG A 8 -2.30 -8.63 3.19
C ARG A 8 -2.05 -8.60 1.69
N ASN A 9 -3.12 -8.52 0.90
CA ASN A 9 -3.04 -8.46 -0.55
C ASN A 9 -3.88 -7.28 -1.10
N PRO A 10 -3.28 -6.07 -1.15
CA PRO A 10 -3.93 -4.86 -1.63
C PRO A 10 -4.32 -4.93 -3.12
N ASP A 11 -3.69 -5.82 -3.88
CA ASP A 11 -3.94 -6.00 -5.32
C ASP A 11 -5.34 -6.63 -5.57
N LEU A 12 -5.98 -7.19 -4.54
CA LEU A 12 -7.36 -7.69 -4.58
C LEU A 12 -8.42 -6.59 -4.46
N ILE A 13 -8.05 -5.34 -4.19
CA ILE A 13 -9.00 -4.26 -3.89
C ILE A 13 -9.56 -3.67 -5.20
N ASP A 14 -10.67 -4.25 -5.65
CA ASP A 14 -11.49 -3.76 -6.77
C ASP A 14 -12.41 -2.57 -6.38
N PRO A 15 -13.09 -1.91 -7.34
CA PRO A 15 -14.00 -0.79 -7.05
C PRO A 15 -15.16 -1.13 -6.08
N SER A 16 -15.68 -2.36 -6.12
CA SER A 16 -16.76 -2.80 -5.22
C SER A 16 -16.25 -2.91 -3.78
N ARG A 17 -15.05 -3.44 -3.59
CA ARG A 17 -14.36 -3.50 -2.30
C ARG A 17 -14.03 -2.12 -1.79
N LYS A 18 -13.56 -1.20 -2.64
CA LYS A 18 -13.33 0.21 -2.25
C LYS A 18 -14.59 0.85 -1.69
N ASN A 19 -15.73 0.66 -2.37
CA ASN A 19 -17.03 1.13 -1.87
C ASN A 19 -17.40 0.54 -0.50
N ARG A 20 -17.20 -0.77 -0.31
CA ARG A 20 -17.47 -1.44 0.97
C ARG A 20 -16.53 -0.95 2.09
N ILE A 21 -15.26 -0.73 1.76
CA ILE A 21 -14.26 -0.20 2.68
C ILE A 21 -14.67 1.20 3.12
N ALA A 22 -14.88 2.10 2.17
CA ALA A 22 -15.32 3.48 2.35
C ALA A 22 -16.54 3.57 3.27
N LYS A 23 -17.63 2.86 2.94
CA LYS A 23 -18.85 2.80 3.76
C LYS A 23 -18.57 2.31 5.18
N GLY A 24 -17.87 1.20 5.32
CA GLY A 24 -17.60 0.64 6.64
C GLY A 24 -16.43 1.28 7.39
N SER A 25 -15.82 2.34 6.87
CA SER A 25 -14.87 3.19 7.59
C SER A 25 -15.38 4.63 7.76
N GLY A 26 -16.57 4.95 7.24
CA GLY A 26 -17.13 6.30 7.26
C GLY A 26 -16.29 7.30 6.44
N LYS A 27 -15.65 6.83 5.37
CA LYS A 27 -14.74 7.62 4.52
C LYS A 27 -15.27 7.72 3.10
N ASP A 28 -14.89 8.77 2.38
CA ASP A 28 -15.23 8.91 0.97
C ASP A 28 -14.38 7.96 0.10
N ILE A 29 -14.91 7.55 -1.06
CA ILE A 29 -14.17 6.70 -2.00
C ILE A 29 -12.91 7.37 -2.53
N SER A 30 -12.91 8.71 -2.65
CA SER A 30 -11.75 9.51 -3.05
C SER A 30 -10.61 9.42 -2.02
N GLU A 31 -10.92 9.47 -0.72
CA GLU A 31 -9.94 9.28 0.36
C GLU A 31 -9.31 7.88 0.28
N ILE A 32 -10.13 6.85 0.02
CA ILE A 32 -9.62 5.48 -0.17
C ILE A 32 -8.69 5.40 -1.39
N ASN A 33 -9.05 6.04 -2.50
CA ASN A 33 -8.20 6.06 -3.69
C ASN A 33 -6.87 6.78 -3.45
N ALA A 34 -6.88 7.90 -2.70
CA ALA A 34 -5.66 8.61 -2.34
C ALA A 34 -4.75 7.76 -1.45
N PHE A 35 -5.33 7.10 -0.44
CA PHE A 35 -4.61 6.18 0.44
C PHE A 35 -3.96 5.03 -0.33
N MET A 36 -4.69 4.40 -1.25
CA MET A 36 -4.16 3.30 -2.06
C MET A 36 -2.97 3.75 -2.92
N LYS A 37 -3.05 4.95 -3.52
CA LYS A 37 -1.92 5.52 -4.28
C LYS A 37 -0.69 5.75 -3.41
N GLN A 38 -0.87 6.32 -2.21
CA GLN A 38 0.22 6.55 -1.27
C GLN A 38 0.87 5.22 -0.85
N PHE A 39 0.03 4.21 -0.58
CA PHE A 39 0.50 2.88 -0.24
C PHE A 39 1.34 2.25 -1.38
N ASP A 40 0.88 2.36 -2.63
CA ASP A 40 1.61 1.82 -3.78
C ASP A 40 2.97 2.50 -3.97
N GLN A 41 3.05 3.82 -3.80
CA GLN A 41 4.32 4.57 -3.80
C GLN A 41 5.27 4.08 -2.71
N MET A 42 4.77 3.86 -1.49
CA MET A 42 5.57 3.32 -0.39
C MET A 42 6.02 1.88 -0.66
N LYS A 43 5.15 1.04 -1.25
CA LYS A 43 5.45 -0.35 -1.66
C LYS A 43 6.59 -0.36 -2.69
N GLU A 44 6.57 0.55 -3.66
CA GLU A 44 7.63 0.71 -4.66
C GLU A 44 8.95 1.16 -4.02
N MET A 45 8.91 2.17 -3.14
CA MET A 45 10.08 2.64 -2.42
C MET A 45 10.72 1.52 -1.58
N MET A 46 9.91 0.76 -0.83
CA MET A 46 10.38 -0.39 -0.05
C MET A 46 10.97 -1.48 -0.94
N LYS A 47 10.40 -1.72 -2.12
CA LYS A 47 10.97 -2.66 -3.10
C LYS A 47 12.33 -2.17 -3.63
N MET A 48 12.47 -0.88 -3.94
CA MET A 48 13.74 -0.30 -4.38
C MET A 48 14.80 -0.37 -3.28
N MET A 49 14.42 -0.08 -2.03
CA MET A 49 15.33 -0.17 -0.88
C MET A 49 15.80 -1.61 -0.62
N ASN A 50 14.91 -2.60 -0.74
CA ASN A 50 15.30 -4.02 -0.65
C ASN A 50 16.20 -4.47 -1.82
N LYS A 51 16.07 -3.85 -2.99
CA LYS A 51 16.92 -4.13 -4.16
C LYS A 51 18.29 -3.44 -4.08
N MET A 52 18.44 -2.41 -3.26
CA MET A 52 19.76 -1.84 -2.95
C MET A 52 20.44 -2.71 -1.88
N PRO A 53 21.55 -3.40 -2.20
CA PRO A 53 22.28 -4.15 -1.19
C PRO A 53 22.84 -3.16 -0.16
N MET A 54 22.32 -3.24 1.07
CA MET A 54 22.85 -2.53 2.25
C MET A 54 24.36 -2.75 2.45
N GLY A 55 24.97 -3.76 1.82
CA GLY A 55 26.41 -4.01 1.82
C GLY A 55 27.27 -2.96 1.10
N ARG A 56 26.74 -2.14 0.16
CA ARG A 56 27.55 -1.12 -0.53
C ARG A 56 27.72 0.19 0.22
N MET A 57 26.89 0.47 1.23
CA MET A 57 27.00 1.69 2.04
C MET A 57 27.93 1.50 3.25
N MET A 58 28.13 0.26 3.71
CA MET A 58 28.95 -0.06 4.89
C MET A 58 30.40 -0.48 4.55
N GLY A 59 30.76 -0.52 3.26
CA GLY A 59 32.08 -0.93 2.76
C GLY A 59 32.97 0.18 2.22
N ARG A 60 32.64 1.46 2.45
CA ARG A 60 33.53 2.61 2.17
C ARG A 60 33.88 3.31 3.48
N ARG A 61 34.64 2.62 4.32
CA ARG A 61 35.52 3.22 5.34
C ARG A 61 36.87 2.57 5.22
#